data_AF-A0A9D7RKW0-F1
#
_entry.id   AF-A0A9D7RKW0-F1
#
_cell.length_a   1.000
_cell.length_b   1.000
_cell.length_c   1.000
_cell.angle_alpha   90.00
_cell.angle_beta   90.00
_cell.angle_gamma   90.00
#
_symmetry.space_group_name_H-M   'P 1'
#
loop_
_entity.id
_entity.type
_entity.pdbx_description
1 polymer ?
#
loop_
_entity_poly.entity_id
_entity_poly.type
_entity_poly.pdbx_seq_one_letter_code
_entity_poly.pdbx_strand_id
1 'polypeptide(L)'
;MEQQTEILLRKAREGDQQALNLLFRTWYRRAHQMAMRYVSDEHMAREAVQHAFMSVYQHLDQLQQSEKFVSWLYRTVINCCHMEGRKKQRSRLTELNLAEAHHPVPKWPIANFNWPNATAC
;
A
#
# COMPACT_ATOMS: atom_id res chain seq x y z
N MET A 1 -17.87 1.96 -22.53
CA MET A 1 -17.01 2.43 -21.42
C MET A 1 -15.52 2.41 -21.76
N GLU A 2 -15.02 1.39 -22.48
CA GLU A 2 -13.61 1.33 -22.91
C GLU A 2 -13.18 2.50 -23.79
N GLN A 3 -13.98 2.85 -24.81
CA GLN A 3 -13.68 3.99 -25.69
C GLN A 3 -13.54 5.32 -24.94
N GLN A 4 -14.40 5.57 -23.94
CA GLN A 4 -14.29 6.77 -23.09
C GLN A 4 -13.00 6.76 -22.26
N THR A 5 -12.61 5.59 -21.75
CA THR A 5 -11.38 5.44 -20.95
C THR A 5 -10.15 5.72 -21.80
N GLU A 6 -10.12 5.21 -23.03
CA GLU A 6 -9.04 5.45 -24.00
C GLU A 6 -8.89 6.94 -24.33
N ILE A 7 -9.99 7.64 -24.61
CA ILE A 7 -9.96 9.08 -24.91
C ILE A 7 -9.38 9.86 -23.72
N LEU A 8 -9.79 9.52 -22.50
CA LEU A 8 -9.28 10.17 -21.29
C LEU A 8 -7.80 9.86 -21.05
N LEU A 9 -7.37 8.63 -21.30
CA LEU A 9 -5.96 8.24 -21.20
C LEU A 9 -5.08 9.01 -22.18
N ARG A 10 -5.52 9.16 -23.44
CA ARG A 10 -4.78 9.93 -24.45
C ARG A 10 -4.62 11.39 -24.02
N LYS A 11 -5.71 12.05 -23.66
CA LYS A 11 -5.69 13.44 -23.19
C LYS A 11 -4.85 13.61 -21.92
N ALA A 12 -4.95 12.68 -20.98
CA ALA A 12 -4.16 12.73 -19.75
C ALA A 12 -2.65 12.64 -20.02
N ARG A 13 -2.20 11.87 -21.01
CA ARG A 13 -0.79 11.85 -21.45
C ARG A 13 -0.33 13.14 -22.11
N GLU A 14 -1.24 13.84 -22.77
CA GLU A 14 -0.99 15.16 -23.34
C GLU A 14 -0.93 16.27 -22.26
N GLY A 15 -1.11 15.92 -20.99
CA GLY A 15 -1.08 16.86 -19.86
C GLY A 15 -2.45 17.44 -19.48
N ASP A 16 -3.55 16.96 -20.07
CA ASP A 16 -4.90 17.39 -19.70
C ASP A 16 -5.27 16.90 -18.30
N GLN A 17 -5.13 17.80 -17.32
CA GLN A 17 -5.42 17.53 -15.92
C GLN A 17 -6.92 17.30 -15.65
N GLN A 18 -7.82 17.83 -16.49
CA GLN A 18 -9.26 17.56 -16.36
C GLN A 18 -9.57 16.13 -16.80
N ALA A 19 -8.98 15.68 -17.90
CA ALA A 19 -9.12 14.30 -18.38
C ALA A 19 -8.58 13.29 -17.35
N LEU A 20 -7.42 13.57 -16.75
CA LEU A 20 -6.85 12.75 -15.69
C LEU A 20 -7.78 12.67 -14.47
N ASN A 21 -8.29 13.81 -14.00
CA ASN A 21 -9.22 13.84 -12.87
C ASN A 21 -10.49 13.04 -13.16
N LEU A 22 -11.06 13.19 -14.36
CA LEU A 22 -12.26 12.45 -14.74
C LEU A 22 -11.99 10.94 -14.82
N LEU A 23 -10.82 10.54 -15.36
CA LEU A 23 -10.38 9.15 -15.37
C LEU A 23 -10.32 8.58 -13.95
N PHE A 24 -9.61 9.25 -13.04
CA PHE A 24 -9.45 8.78 -11.67
C PHE A 24 -10.76 8.75 -10.90
N ARG A 25 -11.63 9.76 -11.03
CA ARG A 25 -12.96 9.74 -10.41
C ARG A 25 -13.82 8.58 -10.90
N THR A 26 -13.73 8.25 -12.20
CA THR A 26 -14.46 7.12 -12.80
C THR A 26 -14.01 5.79 -12.21
N TRP A 27 -12.71 5.61 -11.99
CA TRP A 27 -12.14 4.34 -11.55
C TRP A 27 -12.03 4.21 -10.03
N TYR A 28 -12.06 5.31 -9.27
CA TYR A 28 -11.87 5.33 -7.82
C TYR A 28 -12.77 4.34 -7.10
N ARG A 29 -14.08 4.36 -7.36
CA ARG A 29 -15.02 3.47 -6.68
C ARG A 29 -14.70 1.99 -6.89
N ARG A 30 -14.30 1.60 -8.10
CA ARG A 30 -13.98 0.20 -8.45
C ARG A 30 -12.65 -0.22 -7.82
N ALA A 31 -11.64 0.66 -7.89
CA ALA A 31 -10.35 0.44 -7.25
C ALA A 31 -10.49 0.30 -5.72
N HIS A 32 -11.29 1.16 -5.10
CA HIS A 32 -11.58 1.12 -3.67
C HIS A 32 -12.31 -0.16 -3.25
N GLN A 33 -13.35 -0.56 -3.98
CA GLN A 33 -14.05 -1.82 -3.74
C GLN A 33 -13.12 -3.03 -3.88
N MET A 34 -12.18 -3.00 -4.84
CA MET A 34 -11.17 -4.03 -4.96
C MET A 34 -10.24 -4.03 -3.73
N ALA A 35 -9.68 -2.88 -3.36
CA ALA A 35 -8.78 -2.75 -2.22
C ALA A 35 -9.42 -3.25 -0.91
N MET A 36 -10.68 -2.89 -0.66
CA MET A 36 -11.45 -3.34 0.52
C MET A 36 -11.52 -4.86 0.63
N ARG A 37 -11.58 -5.60 -0.48
CA ARG A 37 -11.57 -7.07 -0.47
C ARG A 37 -10.22 -7.66 -0.06
N TYR A 38 -9.13 -6.92 -0.20
CA TYR A 38 -7.78 -7.39 0.11
C TYR A 38 -7.34 -7.02 1.53
N VAL A 39 -7.65 -5.82 2.02
CA VAL A 39 -7.16 -5.35 3.34
C VAL A 39 -8.23 -5.36 4.43
N SER A 40 -9.53 -5.40 4.09
CA SER A 40 -10.65 -5.36 5.05
C SER A 40 -10.57 -4.23 6.09
N ASP A 41 -9.93 -3.12 5.73
CA ASP A 41 -9.67 -1.96 6.58
C ASP A 41 -9.83 -0.72 5.69
N GLU A 42 -10.80 0.14 6.03
CA GLU A 42 -11.18 1.31 5.24
C GLU A 42 -10.03 2.31 5.08
N HIS A 43 -9.24 2.52 6.14
CA HIS A 43 -8.13 3.46 6.08
C HIS A 43 -7.02 2.92 5.18
N MET A 44 -6.63 1.66 5.38
CA MET A 44 -5.61 1.01 4.54
C MET A 44 -6.05 0.92 3.07
N ALA A 45 -7.33 0.66 2.79
CA ALA A 45 -7.83 0.58 1.43
C ALA A 45 -7.73 1.93 0.72
N ARG A 46 -8.08 3.02 1.41
CA ARG A 46 -7.97 4.38 0.89
C ARG A 46 -6.51 4.76 0.58
N GLU A 47 -5.61 4.51 1.52
CA GLU A 47 -4.17 4.77 1.33
C GLU A 47 -3.61 3.95 0.16
N ALA A 48 -3.96 2.66 0.06
CA ALA A 48 -3.53 1.81 -1.03
C ALA A 48 -4.01 2.31 -2.40
N VAL A 49 -5.27 2.74 -2.51
CA VAL A 49 -5.81 3.32 -3.76
C VAL A 49 -5.11 4.62 -4.11
N GLN A 50 -4.83 5.47 -3.13
CA GLN A 50 -4.11 6.73 -3.35
C GLN A 50 -2.69 6.46 -3.87
N HIS A 51 -1.94 5.58 -3.23
CA HIS A 51 -0.62 5.14 -3.69
C HIS A 51 -0.69 4.55 -5.11
N ALA A 52 -1.71 3.73 -5.40
CA ALA A 52 -1.88 3.14 -6.71
C ALA A 52 -2.14 4.20 -7.79
N PHE A 53 -2.98 5.19 -7.53
CA PHE A 53 -3.25 6.27 -8.48
C PHE A 53 -2.04 7.19 -8.69
N MET A 54 -1.25 7.47 -7.66
CA MET A 54 0.01 8.18 -7.82
C MET A 54 1.00 7.40 -8.67
N SER A 55 1.12 6.09 -8.45
CA SER A 55 1.96 5.22 -9.27
C SER A 55 1.48 5.18 -10.72
N VAL A 56 0.17 5.08 -10.95
CA VAL A 56 -0.44 5.11 -12.29
C VAL A 56 -0.16 6.43 -12.99
N TYR A 57 -0.30 7.56 -12.30
CA TYR A 57 0.01 8.87 -12.86
C TYR A 57 1.48 8.98 -13.29
N GLN A 58 2.41 8.57 -12.42
CA GLN A 58 3.86 8.64 -12.69
C GLN A 58 4.31 7.76 -13.87
N HIS A 59 3.59 6.68 -14.16
CA HIS A 59 3.96 5.71 -15.19
C HIS A 59 2.97 5.69 -16.36
N LEU A 60 2.10 6.70 -16.45
CA LEU A 60 1.02 6.75 -17.44
C LEU A 60 1.54 6.72 -18.88
N ASP A 61 2.71 7.34 -19.10
CA ASP A 61 3.38 7.42 -20.40
C ASP A 61 3.96 6.08 -20.86
N GLN A 62 4.22 5.16 -19.92
CA GLN A 62 4.75 3.83 -20.22
C GLN A 62 3.66 2.86 -20.71
N LEU A 63 2.39 3.21 -20.53
CA LEU A 63 1.27 2.36 -20.92
C LEU A 63 1.08 2.39 -22.45
N GLN A 64 1.66 1.45 -23.18
CA GLN A 64 1.55 1.45 -24.65
C GLN A 64 0.13 1.20 -25.16
N GLN A 65 -0.63 0.32 -24.51
CA GLN A 65 -1.96 -0.10 -24.95
C GLN A 65 -3.04 0.27 -23.93
N SER A 66 -4.01 1.08 -24.34
CA SER A 66 -5.10 1.58 -23.48
C SER A 66 -6.00 0.46 -22.94
N GLU A 67 -6.17 -0.62 -23.70
CA GLU A 67 -6.93 -1.82 -23.30
C GLU A 67 -6.35 -2.51 -22.04
N LYS A 68 -5.03 -2.39 -21.83
CA LYS A 68 -4.35 -3.00 -20.67
C LYS A 68 -4.54 -2.18 -19.39
N PHE A 69 -5.04 -0.95 -19.48
CA PHE A 69 -5.17 -0.02 -18.35
C PHE A 69 -5.86 -0.65 -17.15
N VAL A 70 -7.01 -1.32 -17.35
CA VAL A 70 -7.81 -1.89 -16.26
C VAL A 70 -7.03 -2.98 -15.53
N SER A 71 -6.41 -3.88 -16.30
CA SER A 71 -5.62 -4.98 -15.74
C SER A 71 -4.38 -4.46 -15.00
N TRP A 72 -3.74 -3.41 -15.52
CA TRP A 72 -2.59 -2.77 -14.91
C TRP A 72 -2.99 -2.04 -13.62
N LEU A 73 -4.07 -1.26 -13.66
CA LEU A 73 -4.60 -0.55 -12.50
C LEU A 73 -4.89 -1.52 -11.35
N TYR A 74 -5.61 -2.62 -11.60
CA TYR A 74 -5.92 -3.58 -10.54
C TYR A 74 -4.67 -4.26 -9.98
N ARG A 75 -3.69 -4.62 -10.83
CA ARG A 75 -2.40 -5.12 -10.35
C ARG A 75 -1.71 -4.13 -9.43
N THR A 76 -1.66 -2.85 -9.82
CA THR A 76 -1.07 -1.78 -8.99
C THR A 76 -1.80 -1.63 -7.66
N VAL A 77 -3.14 -1.63 -7.66
CA VAL A 77 -3.96 -1.56 -6.44
C VAL A 77 -3.66 -2.74 -5.50
N ILE A 78 -3.62 -3.96 -6.03
CA ILE A 78 -3.32 -5.17 -5.25
C ILE A 78 -1.92 -5.09 -4.65
N ASN A 79 -0.93 -4.67 -5.44
CA ASN A 79 0.44 -4.48 -4.95
C ASN A 79 0.50 -3.45 -3.81
N CYS A 80 -0.23 -2.34 -3.93
CA CYS A 80 -0.35 -1.34 -2.86
C CYS A 80 -1.04 -1.91 -1.61
N CYS A 81 -2.08 -2.72 -1.76
CA CYS A 81 -2.72 -3.42 -0.63
C CYS A 81 -1.72 -4.31 0.12
N HIS A 82 -0.91 -5.08 -0.62
CA HIS A 82 0.14 -5.90 -0.01
C HIS A 82 1.22 -5.05 0.69
N MET A 83 1.58 -3.89 0.14
CA MET A 83 2.52 -2.97 0.79
C MET A 83 1.97 -2.45 2.12
N GLU A 84 0.71 -2.00 2.15
CA GLU A 84 0.08 -1.53 3.38
C GLU A 84 -0.06 -2.65 4.42
N GLY A 85 -0.39 -3.87 3.99
CA GLY A 85 -0.41 -5.05 4.85
C GLY A 85 0.94 -5.32 5.53
N ARG A 86 2.03 -5.29 4.75
CA ARG A 86 3.40 -5.43 5.28
C ARG A 86 3.77 -4.31 6.24
N LYS A 87 3.37 -3.06 5.94
CA LYS A 87 3.59 -1.90 6.81
C LYS A 87 2.89 -2.07 8.17
N LYS A 88 1.62 -2.48 8.17
CA LYS A 88 0.85 -2.76 9.40
C LYS A 88 1.48 -3.87 10.24
N GLN A 89 1.94 -4.95 9.59
CA GLN A 89 2.65 -6.02 10.28
C GLN A 89 3.96 -5.53 10.92
N ARG A 90 4.75 -4.72 10.22
CA ARG A 90 5.99 -4.14 10.74
C ARG A 90 5.74 -3.20 11.93
N SER A 91 4.71 -2.35 11.86
CA SER A 91 4.33 -1.47 12.97
C SER A 91 3.97 -2.29 14.22
N ARG A 92 3.16 -3.34 14.07
CA ARG A 92 2.79 -4.24 15.17
C ARG A 92 4.00 -4.93 15.81
N LEU A 93 4.95 -5.42 15.01
CA LEU A 93 6.19 -6.03 15.53
C LEU A 93 7.03 -5.01 16.30
N THR A 94 7.09 -3.76 15.81
CA THR A 94 7.83 -2.69 16.48
C THR A 94 7.19 -2.34 17.82
N GLU A 95 5.85 -2.25 17.88
CA GLU A 95 5.10 -2.01 19.11
C GLU A 95 5.32 -3.12 20.15
N LEU A 96 5.30 -4.39 19.72
CA LEU A 96 5.58 -5.54 20.60
C LEU A 96 7.00 -5.47 21.19
N ASN A 97 8.01 -5.20 20.36
CA ASN A 97 9.40 -5.07 20.81
C ASN A 97 9.57 -3.91 21.82
N LEU A 98 8.85 -2.79 21.62
CA LEU A 98 8.87 -1.65 22.54
C LEU A 98 8.17 -1.97 23.87
N ALA A 99 7.09 -2.77 23.83
CA ALA A 99 6.39 -3.23 25.02
C ALA A 99 7.26 -4.19 25.86
N GLU A 100 8.01 -5.08 25.20
CA GLU A 100 9.00 -5.94 25.87
C GLU A 100 10.15 -5.13 26.48
N ALA A 101 10.62 -4.09 25.79
CA ALA A 101 11.66 -3.20 26.31
C ALA A 101 11.22 -2.37 27.54
N HIS A 102 9.91 -2.22 27.76
CA HIS A 102 9.34 -1.55 28.93
C HIS A 102 9.08 -2.49 30.12
N HIS A 103 9.35 -3.80 30.00
CA HIS A 103 9.41 -4.65 31.18
C HIS A 103 10.62 -4.19 32.00
N PRO A 104 10.44 -3.71 33.24
CA PRO A 104 11.58 -3.32 34.04
C PRO A 104 12.45 -4.56 34.22
N VAL A 105 13.64 -4.57 33.62
CA VAL A 105 14.68 -5.54 33.96
C VAL A 105 14.75 -5.54 35.47
N PRO A 106 14.52 -6.70 36.14
CA PRO A 106 14.53 -6.73 37.58
C PRO A 106 15.88 -6.18 38.03
N LYS A 107 15.86 -5.07 38.78
CA LYS A 107 17.06 -4.54 39.44
C LYS A 107 17.38 -5.48 40.60
N TRP A 108 17.79 -6.69 40.28
CA TRP A 108 18.23 -7.65 41.26
C TRP A 108 19.60 -7.20 41.78
N PRO A 109 19.83 -7.15 43.10
CA PRO A 109 21.15 -6.90 43.62
C PRO A 109 21.89 -8.25 43.67
N ILE A 110 22.70 -8.57 42.66
CA ILE A 110 23.61 -9.72 42.74
C ILE A 110 25.02 -9.28 42.36
N ALA A 111 25.81 -8.97 43.38
CA ALA A 111 27.24 -9.21 43.30
C ALA A 111 27.43 -10.72 43.14
N ASN A 112 27.87 -11.15 41.95
CA ASN A 112 28.19 -12.53 41.54
C ASN A 112 27.04 -13.44 41.09
N PHE A 113 26.45 -13.15 39.92
CA PHE A 113 25.80 -14.19 39.11
C PHE A 113 26.30 -14.12 37.66
N ASN A 114 26.79 -15.25 37.13
CA ASN A 114 27.32 -15.37 35.77
C ASN A 114 26.31 -16.12 34.88
N TRP A 115 25.90 -15.49 33.78
CA TRP A 115 24.86 -15.98 32.86
C TRP A 115 25.45 -16.99 31.86
N PRO A 116 24.95 -18.24 31.75
CA PRO A 116 25.40 -19.16 30.72
C PRO A 116 24.65 -18.94 29.40
N ASN A 117 25.42 -18.73 28.32
CA ASN A 117 25.09 -18.78 26.89
C ASN A 117 23.60 -18.80 26.51
N ALA A 118 23.08 -17.63 26.13
CA ALA A 118 21.89 -17.51 25.31
C ALA A 118 22.21 -17.92 23.86
N THR A 119 22.31 -19.23 23.62
CA THR A 119 22.24 -19.82 22.28
C THR A 119 21.42 -21.11 22.38
N ALA A 120 20.51 -21.27 21.41
CA ALA A 120 19.62 -22.40 21.15
C ALA A 120 18.22 -22.32 21.79
N CYS A 121 17.28 -21.74 21.05
CA CYS A 121 16.15 -22.47 20.48
C CYS A 121 15.72 -21.82 19.16
#